data_AF-A0A5Q2RFC3-F1
#
_entry.id   AF-A0A5Q2RFC3-F1
#
_cell.length_a   1.000
_cell.length_b   1.000
_cell.length_c   1.000
_cell.angle_alpha   90.00
_cell.angle_beta   90.00
_cell.angle_gamma   90.00
#
_symmetry.space_group_name_H-M   'P 1'
#
loop_
_entity.id
_entity.type
_entity.pdbx_description
1 polymer ?
#
loop_
_entity_poly.entity_id
_entity_poly.type
_entity_poly.pdbx_seq_one_letter_code
_entity_poly.pdbx_strand_id
1 'polypeptide(L)'
;MEHLPPVGWADVATKDDLRSLETRLEARIDVLDARLSVLGSELRTEMANLSADLHSTLRTNTFLLVGAMGAIGGLFTAVATLG
;
A
#
# COMPACT_ATOMS: atom_id res chain seq x y z
N MET A 1 -16.56 -54.58 20.48
CA MET A 1 -16.98 -54.32 19.10
C MET A 1 -17.71 -52.99 19.09
N GLU A 2 -17.12 -52.05 18.34
CA GLU A 2 -17.65 -50.76 17.84
C GLU A 2 -18.43 -49.83 18.77
N HIS A 3 -17.67 -48.88 19.33
CA HIS A 3 -18.16 -47.64 19.91
C HIS A 3 -18.58 -46.70 18.76
N LEU A 4 -19.82 -46.84 18.26
CA LEU A 4 -20.38 -45.84 17.35
C LEU A 4 -20.53 -44.52 18.12
N PRO A 5 -20.07 -43.39 17.57
CA PRO A 5 -20.18 -42.09 18.24
C PRO A 5 -21.66 -41.71 18.42
N PRO A 6 -22.01 -40.94 19.47
CA PRO A 6 -23.39 -40.58 19.81
C PRO A 6 -24.10 -39.65 18.80
N VAL A 7 -23.50 -39.40 17.63
CA VAL A 7 -24.03 -38.54 16.56
C VAL A 7 -24.53 -39.42 15.41
N GLY A 8 -25.62 -39.01 14.76
CA GLY A 8 -26.12 -39.76 13.61
C GLY A 8 -25.15 -39.63 12.44
N TRP A 9 -25.04 -40.68 11.60
CA TRP A 9 -24.31 -40.58 10.32
C TRP A 9 -24.88 -39.49 9.41
N ALA A 10 -26.14 -39.08 9.63
CA ALA A 10 -26.77 -37.95 8.98
C ALA A 10 -26.16 -36.58 9.38
N ASP A 11 -25.53 -36.48 10.55
CA ASP A 11 -24.85 -35.28 11.02
C ASP A 11 -23.40 -35.18 10.51
N VAL A 12 -22.87 -36.26 9.93
CA VAL A 12 -21.53 -36.28 9.34
C VAL A 12 -21.63 -35.74 7.92
N ALA A 13 -20.87 -34.69 7.63
CA ALA A 13 -20.79 -34.12 6.27
C ALA A 13 -20.46 -35.20 5.25
N THR A 14 -21.22 -35.26 4.16
CA THR A 14 -20.97 -36.20 3.09
C THR A 14 -19.75 -35.78 2.27
N LYS A 15 -19.22 -36.69 1.46
CA LYS A 15 -18.13 -36.37 0.52
C LYS A 15 -18.51 -35.26 -0.46
N ASP A 16 -19.79 -35.21 -0.86
CA ASP A 16 -20.28 -34.18 -1.77
C ASP A 16 -20.41 -32.81 -1.10
N ASP A 17 -20.80 -32.78 0.18
CA ASP A 17 -20.76 -31.54 0.98
C ASP A 17 -19.35 -30.99 1.09
N LEU A 18 -18.36 -31.87 1.30
CA LEU A 18 -16.96 -31.47 1.39
C LEU A 18 -16.43 -30.94 0.06
N ARG A 19 -16.75 -31.57 -1.07
CA ARG A 19 -16.39 -31.07 -2.40
C ARG A 19 -17.03 -29.71 -2.69
N SER A 20 -18.31 -29.55 -2.35
CA SER A 20 -19.02 -28.28 -2.50
C SER A 20 -18.36 -27.17 -1.67
N LEU A 21 -17.94 -27.51 -0.45
CA LEU A 21 -17.22 -26.59 0.43
C LEU A 21 -15.83 -26.24 -0.13
N GLU A 22 -15.07 -27.22 -0.62
CA GLU A 22 -13.76 -27.05 -1.25
C GLU A 22 -13.84 -26.08 -2.44
N THR A 23 -14.75 -26.33 -3.39
CA THR A 23 -14.96 -25.44 -4.54
C THR A 23 -15.34 -24.01 -4.11
N ARG A 24 -16.15 -23.87 -3.06
CA ARG A 24 -16.52 -22.56 -2.51
C ARG A 24 -15.34 -21.86 -1.83
N LEU A 25 -14.45 -22.60 -1.18
CA LEU A 25 -13.25 -22.04 -0.56
C LEU A 25 -12.25 -21.62 -1.63
N GLU A 26 -11.99 -22.44 -2.64
CA GLU A 26 -11.13 -22.10 -3.77
C GLU A 26 -11.59 -20.80 -4.43
N ALA A 27 -12.88 -20.70 -4.78
CA ALA A 27 -13.44 -19.48 -5.35
C ALA A 27 -13.28 -18.24 -4.45
N ARG A 28 -13.34 -18.42 -3.12
CA ARG A 28 -13.12 -17.30 -2.17
C ARG A 28 -11.65 -16.91 -2.10
N ILE A 29 -10.73 -17.88 -2.16
CA ILE A 29 -9.29 -17.66 -2.19
C ILE A 29 -8.92 -16.90 -3.46
N ASP A 30 -9.42 -17.33 -4.62
CA ASP A 30 -9.18 -16.65 -5.91
C ASP A 30 -9.63 -15.18 -5.87
N VAL A 31 -10.80 -14.92 -5.26
CA VAL A 31 -11.30 -13.55 -5.08
C VAL A 31 -10.41 -12.74 -4.13
N LEU A 32 -9.90 -13.36 -3.06
CA LEU A 32 -9.00 -12.67 -2.13
C LEU A 32 -7.65 -12.36 -2.78
N ASP A 33 -7.08 -13.30 -3.54
CA ASP A 33 -5.82 -13.09 -4.28
C ASP A 33 -5.97 -11.98 -5.31
N ALA A 34 -7.08 -11.95 -6.04
CA ALA A 34 -7.38 -10.85 -6.96
C ALA A 34 -7.45 -9.50 -6.24
N ARG A 35 -8.11 -9.43 -5.08
CA ARG A 35 -8.20 -8.20 -4.26
C ARG A 35 -6.84 -7.76 -3.73
N LEU A 36 -6.03 -8.69 -3.24
CA LEU A 36 -4.68 -8.40 -2.75
C LEU A 36 -3.76 -7.92 -3.87
N SER A 37 -3.89 -8.49 -5.07
CA SER A 37 -3.16 -8.04 -6.26
C SER A 37 -3.49 -6.59 -6.61
N VAL A 38 -4.78 -6.25 -6.66
CA VAL A 38 -5.26 -4.88 -6.92
C VAL A 38 -4.73 -3.93 -5.84
N LEU A 39 -4.94 -4.24 -4.57
CA LEU A 39 -4.49 -3.39 -3.46
C LEU A 39 -2.97 -3.18 -3.47
N GLY A 40 -2.19 -4.24 -3.76
CA GLY A 40 -0.74 -4.15 -3.89
C GLY A 40 -0.30 -3.26 -5.06
N SER A 41 -1.06 -3.26 -6.16
CA SER A 41 -0.80 -2.38 -7.31
C SER A 41 -1.14 -0.92 -7.02
N GLU A 42 -2.24 -0.67 -6.31
CA GLU A 42 -2.66 0.66 -5.87
C GLU A 42 -1.63 1.25 -4.91
N LEU A 43 -1.24 0.49 -3.87
CA LEU A 43 -0.25 0.94 -2.90
C LEU A 43 1.11 1.23 -3.55
N ARG A 44 1.55 0.42 -4.51
CA ARG A 44 2.78 0.71 -5.28
C ARG A 44 2.66 2.03 -6.05
N THR A 45 1.50 2.28 -6.64
CA THR A 45 1.23 3.50 -7.41
C THR A 45 1.17 4.72 -6.49
N GLU A 46 0.49 4.62 -5.35
CA GLU A 46 0.42 5.67 -4.34
C GLU A 46 1.81 5.99 -3.77
N MET A 47 2.62 4.98 -3.46
CA MET A 47 4.00 5.16 -3.00
C MET A 47 4.87 5.85 -4.05
N ALA A 48 4.73 5.48 -5.33
CA ALA A 48 5.45 6.15 -6.42
C ALA A 48 5.03 7.62 -6.56
N ASN A 49 3.72 7.90 -6.48
CA ASN A 49 3.20 9.26 -6.54
C ASN A 49 3.65 10.10 -5.34
N LEU A 50 3.58 9.55 -4.12
CA LEU A 50 4.04 10.23 -2.91
C LEU A 50 5.54 10.53 -2.98
N SER A 51 6.35 9.57 -3.45
CA SER A 51 7.79 9.77 -3.62
C SER A 51 8.09 10.88 -4.63
N ALA A 52 7.37 10.92 -5.75
CA ALA A 52 7.50 11.97 -6.76
C ALA A 52 7.07 13.35 -6.21
N ASP A 53 5.96 13.41 -5.47
CA ASP A 53 5.45 14.65 -4.87
C ASP A 53 6.39 15.20 -3.80
N LEU A 54 6.91 14.34 -2.93
CA LEU A 54 7.94 14.72 -1.95
C LEU A 54 9.19 15.25 -2.64
N HIS A 55 9.68 14.57 -3.68
CA HIS A 55 10.87 15.02 -4.41
C HIS A 55 10.64 16.38 -5.09
N SER A 56 9.45 16.60 -5.67
CA SER A 56 9.05 17.87 -6.28
C SER A 56 8.97 19.01 -5.26
N THR A 57 8.31 18.77 -4.14
CA THR A 57 8.12 19.74 -3.06
C THR A 57 9.44 20.12 -2.41
N LEU A 58 10.31 19.13 -2.13
CA LEU A 58 11.64 19.36 -1.58
C LEU A 58 12.49 20.22 -2.52
N ARG A 59 12.53 19.90 -3.82
CA ARG A 59 13.28 20.70 -4.80
C ARG A 59 12.79 22.14 -4.85
N THR A 60 11.47 22.33 -4.93
CA THR A 60 10.87 23.67 -4.96
C THR A 60 11.26 24.48 -3.72
N ASN A 61 11.13 23.88 -2.54
CA ASN A 61 11.50 24.54 -1.29
C ASN A 61 13.02 24.83 -1.20
N THR A 62 13.87 23.90 -1.66
CA THR A 62 15.32 24.12 -1.73
C THR A 62 15.66 25.30 -2.64
N PHE A 63 15.04 25.41 -3.82
CA PHE A 63 15.29 26.54 -4.72
C PHE A 63 14.86 27.87 -4.10
N LEU A 64 13.70 27.90 -3.43
CA LEU A 64 13.23 29.10 -2.74
C LEU A 64 14.17 29.51 -1.60
N LEU A 65 14.60 28.56 -0.76
CA LEU A 65 15.53 28.83 0.34
C LEU A 65 16.89 29.29 -0.16
N VAL A 66 17.46 28.60 -1.15
CA VAL A 66 18.78 28.97 -1.74
C VAL A 66 18.68 30.34 -2.43
N GLY A 67 17.61 30.61 -3.16
CA GLY A 67 17.36 31.91 -3.78
C GLY A 67 17.24 33.04 -2.75
N ALA A 68 16.50 32.81 -1.66
CA ALA A 68 16.37 33.77 -0.56
C ALA A 68 17.72 34.04 0.12
N MET A 69 18.51 33.00 0.40
CA MET A 69 19.86 33.16 0.95
C MET A 69 20.78 33.93 0.00
N GLY A 70 20.72 33.66 -1.31
CA GLY A 70 21.48 34.40 -2.32
C GLY A 70 21.10 35.88 -2.38
N ALA A 71 19.81 36.20 -2.32
CA ALA A 71 19.33 37.58 -2.29
C ALA A 71 19.83 38.34 -1.05
N ILE A 72 19.81 37.71 0.12
CA ILE A 72 20.36 38.29 1.35
C ILE A 72 21.87 38.53 1.22
N GLY A 73 22.63 37.54 0.75
CA GLY A 73 24.07 37.68 0.56
C GLY A 73 24.45 38.79 -0.44
N GLY A 74 23.66 38.93 -1.51
CA GLY A 74 23.83 40.01 -2.50
C GLY A 74 23.56 41.39 -1.92
N LEU A 75 22.54 41.54 -1.06
CA LEU A 75 22.26 42.81 -0.37
C LEU A 75 23.44 43.22 0.54
N PHE A 76 24.03 42.28 1.27
CA PHE A 76 25.18 42.57 2.14
C PHE A 76 26.40 43.05 1.34
N THR A 77 26.70 42.42 0.20
CA THR A 77 27.84 42.80 -0.64
C THR A 77 27.64 44.16 -1.32
N ALA A 78 26.42 44.48 -1.76
CA ALA A 78 26.10 45.80 -2.30
C ALA A 78 26.29 46.90 -1.25
N VAL A 79 25.82 46.70 -0.01
CA VAL A 79 26.02 47.67 1.08
C VAL A 79 27.50 47.86 1.41
N ALA A 80 28.29 46.79 1.45
CA ALA A 80 29.71 46.87 1.76
C ALA A 80 30.57 47.58 0.69
N THR A 81 30.12 47.59 -0.57
CA THR A 81 30.83 48.26 -1.68
C THR A 81 30.46 49.73 -1.86
N LEU A 82 29.36 50.18 -1.25
CA LEU A 82 28.88 51.56 -1.25
C LEU A 82 29.36 52.38 -0.05
N GLY A 83 30.02 51.75 0.93
CA GLY A 83 30.53 52.37 2.17
C GLY A 83 32.03 52.61 2.19
#